data_AF-A0AAU9X540-F1
#
_entry.id   AF-A0AAU9X540-F1
#
_cell.length_a   1.000
_cell.length_b   1.000
_cell.length_c   1.000
_cell.angle_alpha   90.00
_cell.angle_beta   90.00
_cell.angle_gamma   90.00
#
_symmetry.space_group_name_H-M   'P 1'
#
loop_
_entity.id
_entity.type
_entity.pdbx_description
1 polymer ?
#
loop_
_entity_poly.entity_id
_entity_poly.type
_entity_poly.pdbx_seq_one_letter_code
_entity_poly.pdbx_strand_id
1 'polypeptide(L)'
;CLFLISDSRGVDQRRFRVLDVDAKGNLYLYKTALLCKNEIIKRLRNGTYSLAEQTELGLSKDLAVLNCKVLKEKSPNAVSGVYWIDPDGGSRSNAFQVYCDQQTDGGGWTLKIGSWDINA
;
A
#
# COMPACT_ATOMS: atom_id res chain seq x y z
N CYS A 1 0.56 -12.87 11.82
CA CYS A 1 1.88 -12.28 12.14
C CYS A 1 1.68 -10.79 12.29
N LEU A 2 1.86 -10.26 13.49
CA LEU A 2 1.66 -8.85 13.77
C LEU A 2 3.03 -8.17 13.85
N PHE A 3 3.26 -7.12 13.06
CA PHE A 3 4.30 -6.15 13.39
C PHE A 3 3.70 -5.26 14.47
N LEU A 4 4.21 -5.35 15.70
CA LEU A 4 3.81 -4.39 16.74
C LEU A 4 4.52 -3.07 16.45
N ILE A 5 3.84 -2.17 15.74
CA ILE A 5 4.13 -0.74 15.84
C ILE A 5 3.05 -0.20 16.78
N SER A 6 3.35 -0.11 18.07
CA SER A 6 2.43 0.52 19.02
C SER A 6 2.65 2.04 19.04
N ASP A 7 1.55 2.75 18.80
CA ASP A 7 1.38 4.17 19.08
C ASP A 7 1.17 4.38 20.59
N SER A 8 1.77 5.43 21.11
CA SER A 8 1.87 5.74 22.53
C SER A 8 0.57 6.30 23.07
N ARG A 9 -0.34 5.43 23.49
CA ARG A 9 -1.35 5.78 24.51
C ARG A 9 -1.38 4.73 25.61
N GLY A 10 -0.45 4.94 26.56
CA GLY A 10 -0.62 4.65 27.97
C GLY A 10 -0.98 3.21 28.38
N VAL A 11 -0.07 2.26 28.17
CA VAL A 11 0.25 1.14 29.08
C VAL A 11 1.70 0.77 28.76
N ASP A 12 2.51 0.41 29.77
CA ASP A 12 3.91 -0.04 29.64
C ASP A 12 4.09 -1.11 28.54
N GLN A 13 4.36 -0.67 27.32
CA GLN A 13 4.64 -1.54 26.18
C GLN A 13 6.09 -1.37 25.81
N ARG A 14 6.89 -2.38 26.17
CA ARG A 14 8.29 -2.52 25.75
C ARG A 14 8.38 -2.28 24.24
N ARG A 15 8.92 -1.13 23.86
CA ARG A 15 9.13 -0.77 22.46
C ARG A 15 10.30 -1.61 21.95
N PHE A 16 10.03 -2.58 21.09
CA PHE A 16 11.08 -3.41 20.52
C PHE A 16 11.63 -2.74 19.26
N ARG A 17 12.95 -2.51 19.21
CA ARG A 17 13.63 -2.10 17.97
C ARG A 17 13.54 -3.29 17.01
N VAL A 18 12.76 -3.17 15.93
CA VAL A 18 12.56 -4.25 14.95
C VAL A 18 13.62 -4.18 13.85
N LEU A 19 13.90 -2.97 13.37
CA LEU A 19 14.77 -2.67 12.23
C LEU A 19 15.63 -1.45 12.54
N ASP A 20 16.86 -1.43 12.07
CA ASP A 20 17.78 -0.30 12.20
C ASP A 20 18.74 -0.24 11.01
N VAL A 21 19.29 0.95 10.72
CA VAL A 21 20.25 1.18 9.64
C VAL A 21 21.40 2.00 10.19
N ASP A 22 22.64 1.52 10.01
CA ASP A 22 23.82 2.29 10.43
C ASP A 22 24.20 3.38 9.42
N ALA A 23 25.17 4.22 9.79
CA ALA A 23 25.69 5.28 8.93
C ALA A 23 26.38 4.78 7.65
N LYS A 24 26.65 3.47 7.53
CA LYS A 24 27.25 2.83 6.35
C LYS A 24 26.18 2.15 5.47
N GLY A 25 24.90 2.23 5.84
CA GLY A 25 23.78 1.62 5.12
C GLY A 25 23.54 0.15 5.43
N ASN A 26 24.16 -0.42 6.47
CA ASN A 26 23.90 -1.80 6.86
C ASN A 26 22.56 -1.91 7.57
N LEU A 27 21.73 -2.86 7.14
CA LEU A 27 20.41 -3.13 7.71
C LEU A 27 20.49 -4.17 8.84
N TYR A 28 19.99 -3.82 10.03
CA TYR A 28 19.94 -4.68 11.21
C TYR A 28 18.50 -5.07 11.52
N LEU A 29 18.21 -6.37 11.46
CA LEU A 29 16.92 -6.94 11.84
C LEU A 29 17.03 -7.65 13.20
N TYR A 30 16.39 -7.10 14.22
CA TYR A 30 16.50 -7.60 15.59
C TYR A 30 15.52 -8.75 15.82
N LYS A 31 16.07 -9.96 15.83
CA LYS A 31 15.35 -11.23 15.95
C LYS A 31 14.48 -11.36 17.19
N THR A 32 14.79 -10.63 18.26
CA THR A 32 14.05 -10.65 19.54
C THR A 32 12.72 -9.88 19.48
N ALA A 33 12.56 -8.99 18.50
CA ALA A 33 11.36 -8.18 18.29
C ALA A 33 10.34 -8.83 17.34
N LEU A 34 10.70 -9.96 16.72
CA LEU A 34 9.90 -10.62 15.69
C LEU A 34 9.10 -11.78 16.27
N LEU A 35 7.82 -11.56 16.52
CA LEU A 35 6.89 -12.60 17.00
C LEU A 35 6.77 -13.78 16.02
N CYS A 36 7.02 -13.55 14.72
CA CYS A 36 7.09 -14.58 13.69
C CYS A 36 8.52 -14.78 13.15
N LYS A 37 9.55 -14.70 14.01
CA LYS A 37 10.98 -14.74 13.64
C LYS A 37 11.32 -15.81 12.59
N ASN A 38 10.86 -17.06 12.77
CA ASN A 38 11.22 -18.15 11.87
C ASN A 38 10.58 -17.98 10.47
N GLU A 39 9.32 -17.56 10.42
CA GLU A 39 8.61 -17.33 9.16
C GLU A 39 9.18 -16.11 8.42
N ILE A 40 9.49 -15.02 9.15
CA ILE A 40 10.10 -13.82 8.58
C ILE A 40 11.51 -14.11 8.06
N ILE A 41 12.35 -14.83 8.82
CA ILE A 41 13.68 -15.24 8.36
C ILE A 41 13.58 -16.14 7.12
N LYS A 42 12.62 -17.08 7.09
CA LYS A 42 12.39 -17.96 5.95
C LYS A 42 12.01 -17.16 4.70
N ARG A 43 11.12 -16.17 4.83
CA ARG A 43 10.74 -15.28 3.73
C ARG A 43 11.88 -14.37 3.27
N LEU A 44 12.70 -13.84 4.19
CA LEU A 44 13.85 -13.00 3.83
C LEU A 44 14.99 -13.80 3.17
N ARG A 45 15.17 -15.08 3.54
CA ARG A 45 16.21 -15.95 2.96
C ARG A 45 15.80 -16.59 1.64
N ASN A 46 14.54 -17.04 1.55
CA ASN A 46 14.08 -17.90 0.45
C ASN A 46 12.98 -17.27 -0.39
N GLY A 47 12.49 -16.09 -0.02
CA GLY A 47 11.46 -15.37 -0.77
C GLY A 47 12.05 -14.39 -1.76
N THR A 48 11.28 -14.08 -2.79
CA THR A 48 11.48 -12.90 -3.63
C THR A 48 10.95 -11.68 -2.90
N TYR A 49 11.80 -10.65 -2.80
CA TYR A 49 11.39 -9.33 -2.31
C TYR A 49 11.30 -8.36 -3.48
N SER A 50 10.27 -7.53 -3.48
CA SER A 50 10.17 -6.38 -4.36
C SER A 50 10.30 -5.14 -3.47
N LEU A 51 11.19 -4.23 -3.85
CA LEU A 51 11.14 -2.88 -3.32
C LEU A 51 9.76 -2.33 -3.70
N ALA A 52 8.90 -2.13 -2.71
CA ALA A 52 7.67 -1.39 -2.92
C ALA A 52 8.08 0.08 -3.07
N GLU A 53 8.49 0.47 -4.28
CA GLU A 53 8.46 1.87 -4.66
C GLU A 53 7.00 2.31 -4.44
N GLN A 54 6.78 3.31 -3.58
CA GLN A 54 5.47 3.94 -3.47
C GLN A 54 5.22 4.65 -4.80
N THR A 55 4.83 3.88 -5.81
CA THR A 55 4.42 4.45 -7.08
C THR A 55 3.14 5.21 -6.76
N GLU A 56 3.19 6.53 -6.78
CA GLU A 56 2.08 7.45 -6.49
C GLU A 56 0.97 7.40 -7.56
N LEU A 57 0.87 6.28 -8.28
CA LEU A 57 -0.08 6.01 -9.34
C LEU A 57 -1.51 6.18 -8.84
N GLY A 58 -2.25 7.06 -9.50
CA GLY A 58 -3.63 7.39 -9.18
C GLY A 58 -3.80 8.17 -7.88
N LEU A 59 -2.74 8.60 -7.19
CA LEU A 59 -2.87 9.39 -5.96
C LEU A 59 -3.15 10.87 -6.23
N SER A 60 -2.82 11.36 -7.43
CA SER A 60 -3.12 12.71 -7.90
C SER A 60 -3.68 12.70 -9.32
N LYS A 61 -4.31 13.80 -9.72
CA LYS A 61 -4.83 13.98 -11.09
C LYS A 61 -3.71 13.86 -12.14
N ASP A 62 -2.53 14.39 -11.85
CA ASP A 62 -1.36 14.34 -12.74
C ASP A 62 -0.77 12.91 -12.86
N LEU A 63 -1.04 12.06 -11.87
CA LEU A 63 -0.62 10.65 -11.85
C LEU A 63 -1.78 9.68 -12.08
N ALA A 64 -2.92 10.16 -12.58
CA ALA A 64 -4.05 9.33 -12.97
C ALA A 64 -3.63 8.12 -13.83
N VAL A 65 -4.27 6.99 -13.54
CA VAL A 65 -4.05 5.71 -14.22
C VAL A 65 -5.20 5.42 -15.16
N LEU A 66 -4.98 4.60 -16.18
CA LEU A 66 -6.01 4.32 -17.19
C LEU A 66 -7.31 3.77 -16.56
N ASN A 67 -7.17 2.86 -15.59
CA ASN A 67 -8.27 2.28 -14.82
C ASN A 67 -7.71 1.51 -13.61
N CYS A 68 -8.60 1.04 -12.74
CA CYS A 68 -8.23 0.29 -11.54
C CYS A 68 -7.51 -1.05 -11.83
N LYS A 69 -7.76 -1.66 -13.00
CA LYS A 69 -7.08 -2.90 -13.41
C LYS A 69 -5.61 -2.63 -13.74
N VAL A 70 -5.32 -1.57 -14.50
CA VAL A 70 -3.94 -1.13 -14.76
C VAL A 70 -3.23 -0.75 -13.46
N LEU A 71 -3.93 -0.13 -12.51
CA LEU A 71 -3.39 0.13 -11.17
C LEU A 71 -3.00 -1.17 -10.46
N LYS A 72 -3.83 -2.22 -10.52
CA LYS A 72 -3.53 -3.53 -9.93
C LYS A 72 -2.30 -4.18 -10.55
N GLU A 73 -2.20 -4.13 -11.87
CA GLU A 73 -1.10 -4.74 -12.62
C GLU A 73 0.23 -4.02 -12.34
N LYS A 74 0.22 -2.69 -12.32
CA LYS A 74 1.43 -1.87 -12.08
C LYS A 74 1.80 -1.76 -10.60
N SER A 75 0.81 -1.83 -9.71
CA SER A 75 0.99 -1.81 -8.26
C SER A 75 0.18 -2.95 -7.64
N PRO A 76 0.70 -4.19 -7.64
CA PRO A 76 -0.01 -5.37 -7.10
C PRO A 76 -0.39 -5.22 -5.62
N ASN A 77 0.35 -4.39 -4.90
CA ASN A 77 0.17 -4.06 -3.48
C ASN A 77 -0.71 -2.82 -3.25
N ALA A 78 -1.25 -2.19 -4.30
CA ALA A 78 -2.22 -1.11 -4.14
C ALA A 78 -3.42 -1.62 -3.31
N VAL A 79 -3.77 -0.84 -2.29
CA VAL A 79 -4.92 -1.12 -1.43
C VAL A 79 -6.21 -0.67 -2.11
N SER A 80 -7.35 -1.22 -1.71
CA SER A 80 -8.63 -0.68 -2.15
C SER A 80 -8.81 0.75 -1.62
N GLY A 81 -9.32 1.66 -2.43
CA GLY A 81 -9.40 3.08 -2.08
C GLY A 81 -9.79 3.98 -3.23
N VAL A 82 -9.81 5.29 -2.99
CA VAL A 82 -10.12 6.28 -4.03
C VAL A 82 -8.86 6.64 -4.82
N TYR A 83 -8.93 6.53 -6.14
CA TYR A 83 -7.83 6.85 -7.05
C TYR A 83 -8.32 7.71 -8.21
N TRP A 84 -7.42 8.51 -8.76
CA TRP A 84 -7.60 9.23 -10.01
C TRP A 84 -7.44 8.29 -11.19
N ILE A 85 -8.44 8.25 -12.05
CA ILE A 85 -8.39 7.53 -13.32
C ILE A 85 -8.59 8.47 -14.51
N ASP A 86 -7.95 8.11 -15.61
CA ASP A 86 -8.06 8.77 -16.91
C ASP A 86 -8.32 7.69 -17.98
N PRO A 87 -9.59 7.36 -18.26
CA PRO A 87 -9.93 6.25 -19.15
C PRO A 87 -9.56 6.45 -20.62
N ASP A 88 -9.39 7.69 -21.08
CA ASP A 88 -8.98 7.96 -22.47
C ASP A 88 -7.46 8.06 -22.64
N GLY A 89 -6.73 8.25 -21.53
CA GLY A 89 -5.28 8.29 -21.50
C GLY A 89 -4.68 9.52 -22.19
N GLY A 90 -5.50 10.53 -22.49
CA GLY A 90 -5.14 11.76 -23.17
C GLY A 90 -4.73 12.84 -22.18
N SER A 91 -5.44 13.97 -22.23
CA SER A 91 -5.17 15.07 -21.30
C SER A 91 -5.72 14.73 -19.93
N ARG A 92 -4.90 14.87 -18.88
CA ARG A 92 -5.36 14.64 -17.49
C ARG A 92 -6.44 15.59 -17.01
N SER A 93 -6.81 16.60 -17.79
CA SER A 93 -7.85 17.58 -17.45
C SER A 93 -9.22 16.96 -17.16
N ASN A 94 -9.57 15.84 -17.81
CA ASN A 94 -10.82 15.12 -17.63
C ASN A 94 -10.70 13.90 -16.70
N ALA A 95 -9.52 13.66 -16.11
CA ALA A 95 -9.35 12.61 -15.10
C ALA A 95 -10.27 12.86 -13.90
N PHE A 96 -10.77 11.79 -13.30
CA PHE A 96 -11.73 11.83 -12.19
C PHE A 96 -11.47 10.73 -11.18
N GLN A 97 -12.04 10.90 -9.98
CA GLN A 97 -11.88 9.94 -8.90
C GLN A 97 -12.89 8.79 -8.98
N VAL A 98 -12.42 7.59 -8.71
CA VAL A 98 -13.21 6.38 -8.55
C VAL A 98 -12.75 5.61 -7.33
N TYR A 99 -13.61 4.74 -6.80
CA TYR A 99 -13.16 3.74 -5.84
C TYR A 99 -12.64 2.52 -6.60
N CYS A 100 -11.36 2.20 -6.43
CA CYS A 100 -10.75 0.99 -6.92
C CYS A 100 -10.82 -0.10 -5.85
N ASP A 101 -11.48 -1.21 -6.15
CA ASP A 101 -11.39 -2.41 -5.32
C ASP A 101 -10.28 -3.33 -5.85
N GLN A 102 -9.21 -3.45 -5.06
CA GLN A 102 -8.00 -4.20 -5.39
C GLN A 102 -7.91 -5.58 -4.72
N GLN A 103 -9.00 -6.02 -4.08
CA GLN A 103 -9.04 -7.26 -3.28
C GLN A 103 -10.10 -8.25 -3.75
N THR A 104 -11.33 -7.79 -4.00
CA THR A 104 -12.46 -8.67 -4.34
C THR A 104 -12.24 -9.37 -5.68
N ASP A 105 -12.38 -10.69 -5.73
CA ASP A 105 -12.27 -11.53 -6.93
C ASP A 105 -11.03 -11.26 -7.80
N GLY A 106 -9.88 -11.02 -7.15
CA GLY A 106 -8.62 -10.73 -7.83
C GLY A 106 -8.32 -9.24 -8.02
N GLY A 107 -9.28 -8.36 -7.72
CA GLY A 107 -9.13 -6.91 -7.73
C GLY A 107 -9.18 -6.27 -9.11
N GLY A 108 -8.88 -4.97 -9.16
CA GLY A 108 -8.93 -4.16 -10.38
C GLY A 108 -10.32 -3.63 -10.73
N TRP A 109 -11.31 -3.77 -9.84
CA TRP A 109 -12.67 -3.29 -10.08
C TRP A 109 -12.75 -1.78 -9.94
N THR A 110 -13.52 -1.16 -10.83
CA THR A 110 -13.75 0.29 -10.84
C THR A 110 -15.18 0.57 -10.41
N LEU A 111 -15.36 1.29 -9.31
CA LEU A 111 -16.66 1.72 -8.83
C LEU A 111 -16.77 3.24 -8.97
N LYS A 112 -17.78 3.70 -9.72
CA LYS A 112 -18.07 5.12 -9.85
C LYS A 112 -18.55 5.64 -8.49
N ILE A 113 -17.88 6.66 -7.98
CA ILE A 113 -18.35 7.37 -6.79
C ILE A 113 -19.56 8.20 -7.23
N GLY A 114 -20.75 7.76 -6.83
CA GLY A 114 -21.98 8.55 -6.97
C GLY A 114 -22.01 9.63 -5.90
N SER A 115 -22.43 10.85 -6.28
CA SER A 115 -22.84 11.87 -5.31
C SER A 115 -24.14 11.37 -4.69
N TRP A 116 -24.06 10.65 -3.57
CA TRP A 116 -25.21 10.46 -2.71
C TRP A 116 -25.35 11.77 -1.93
N ASP A 117 -26.24 12.64 -2.39
CA ASP A 117 -26.63 13.83 -1.65
C ASP A 117 -27.19 13.36 -0.29
N ILE A 118 -26.40 13.50 0.78
CA ILE A 118 -26.81 13.18 2.15
C ILE A 118 -27.73 14.24 2.78
N ASN A 119 -28.43 15.05 1.97
CA ASN A 119 -29.38 16.07 2.46
C ASN A 119 -30.57 16.27 1.50
N ALA A 120 -31.34 15.23 1.23
CA ALA A 120 -32.71 15.35 0.69
C ALA A 120 -33.73 14.99 1.78
#